data_AF-A0A7C7C2V8-F1
#
_entry.id   AF-A0A7C7C2V8-F1
#
_cell.length_a   1.000
_cell.length_b   1.000
_cell.length_c   1.000
_cell.angle_alpha   90.00
_cell.angle_beta   90.00
_cell.angle_gamma   90.00
#
_symmetry.space_group_name_H-M   'P 1'
#
loop_
_entity.id
_entity.type
_entity.pdbx_description
1 polymer ?
#
loop_
_entity_poly.entity_id
_entity_poly.type
_entity_poly.pdbx_seq_one_letter_code
_entity_poly.pdbx_strand_id
1 'polypeptide(L)'
;MVEEALKLQQSIKENNLSTYVSGECVSACTLVFLAGKHRYLRKYARIGFHAYSTPGVGDEYMDFSGAKNDLVALGVKRYFVDQVFQISKEDMWYPSIDELISAGVVHEEVSGKEFQLAGTDSSVLTHDLKDMDNNLDKALNAESAGESLDAIKRFNKNAEGGVELLRLLARSSSSIQFVELTQKQNDLGARAVAAGSMFVEIEKSLENIDPETEDEGELEVLVMQMIKICRLERDYIPVMREIVSILEKKVVLSRDPIVVKELFNGDTRLVQAITSVKDNQRAILDGEIRAYQDLSCDSLLSEI
;
A
#
# COMPACT_ATOMS: atom_id res chain seq x y z
N MET A 1 -4.19 26.78 -19.44
CA MET A 1 -3.25 25.81 -18.84
C MET A 1 -2.78 24.73 -19.80
N VAL A 2 -3.63 24.18 -20.70
CA VAL A 2 -3.15 23.22 -21.72
C VAL A 2 -2.18 23.88 -22.70
N GLU A 3 -2.46 25.10 -23.17
CA GLU A 3 -1.60 25.79 -24.13
C GLU A 3 -0.19 26.06 -23.57
N GLU A 4 -0.09 26.48 -22.31
CA GLU A 4 1.18 26.72 -21.64
C GLU A 4 1.98 25.43 -21.45
N ALA A 5 1.30 24.32 -21.13
CA ALA A 5 1.92 23.01 -21.05
C ALA A 5 2.49 22.55 -22.41
N LEU A 6 1.79 22.82 -23.52
CA LEU A 6 2.28 22.50 -24.86
C LEU A 6 3.52 23.32 -25.25
N LYS A 7 3.57 24.61 -24.87
CA LYS A 7 4.76 25.45 -25.07
C LYS A 7 5.97 24.92 -24.30
N LEU A 8 5.77 24.51 -23.04
CA LEU A 8 6.84 23.93 -22.23
C LEU A 8 7.28 22.56 -22.75
N GLN A 9 6.33 21.73 -23.19
CA GLN A 9 6.61 20.45 -23.85
C GLN A 9 7.54 20.66 -25.05
N GLN A 10 7.27 21.65 -25.90
CA GLN A 10 8.10 21.93 -27.07
C GLN A 10 9.54 22.28 -26.66
N SER A 11 9.71 23.15 -25.67
CA SER A 11 11.03 23.52 -25.15
C SER A 11 11.80 22.31 -24.59
N ILE A 12 11.12 21.43 -23.85
CA ILE A 12 11.74 20.19 -23.32
C ILE A 12 12.24 19.29 -24.44
N LYS A 13 11.43 19.10 -25.49
CA LYS A 13 11.78 18.28 -26.66
C LYS A 13 13.00 18.85 -27.39
N GLU A 14 12.98 20.15 -27.70
CA GLU A 14 14.06 20.84 -28.42
C GLU A 14 15.40 20.76 -27.67
N ASN A 15 15.35 20.79 -26.34
CA ASN A 15 16.53 20.75 -25.49
C ASN A 15 16.90 19.34 -25.01
N ASN A 16 16.20 18.29 -25.46
CA ASN A 16 16.42 16.89 -25.05
C ASN A 16 16.43 16.67 -23.53
N LEU A 17 15.61 17.42 -22.79
CA LEU A 17 15.63 17.37 -21.33
C LEU A 17 14.92 16.11 -20.81
N SER A 18 15.39 15.63 -19.66
CA SER A 18 14.68 14.62 -18.86
C SER A 18 13.61 15.28 -17.99
N THR A 19 12.55 14.56 -17.69
CA THR A 19 11.49 15.02 -16.79
C THR A 19 11.43 14.13 -15.55
N TYR A 20 11.07 14.75 -14.43
CA TYR A 20 11.04 14.11 -13.12
C TYR A 20 9.83 14.60 -12.34
N VAL A 21 9.08 13.68 -11.71
CA VAL A 21 7.96 13.99 -10.82
C VAL A 21 8.34 13.60 -9.40
N SER A 22 8.44 14.60 -8.52
CA SER A 22 8.84 14.41 -7.13
C SER A 22 7.67 14.12 -6.16
N GLY A 23 6.45 14.45 -6.55
CA GLY A 23 5.25 14.33 -5.70
C GLY A 23 4.00 14.04 -6.52
N GLU A 24 3.50 15.02 -7.27
CA GLU A 24 2.28 14.86 -8.06
C GLU A 24 2.38 15.59 -9.41
N CYS A 25 1.88 14.95 -10.47
CA CYS A 25 1.72 15.54 -11.79
C CYS A 25 0.37 15.17 -12.39
N VAL A 26 -0.59 16.09 -12.37
CA VAL A 26 -1.97 15.83 -12.83
C VAL A 26 -2.37 16.72 -13.99
N SER A 27 -3.34 16.28 -14.79
CA SER A 27 -3.95 17.09 -15.85
C SER A 27 -2.88 17.58 -16.85
N ALA A 28 -2.81 18.88 -17.13
CA ALA A 28 -1.86 19.48 -18.08
C ALA A 28 -0.38 19.21 -17.75
N CYS A 29 -0.01 18.96 -16.49
CA CYS A 29 1.35 18.57 -16.12
C CYS A 29 1.81 17.31 -16.87
N THR A 30 0.89 16.37 -17.11
CA THR A 30 1.23 15.10 -17.78
C THR A 30 1.77 15.32 -19.20
N LEU A 31 1.28 16.35 -19.91
CA LEU A 31 1.77 16.72 -21.23
C LEU A 31 3.22 17.21 -21.19
N VAL A 32 3.58 17.95 -20.15
CA VAL A 32 4.94 18.43 -19.90
C VAL A 32 5.85 17.25 -19.57
N PHE A 33 5.42 16.38 -18.64
CA PHE A 33 6.19 15.22 -18.22
C PHE A 33 6.49 14.27 -19.39
N LEU A 34 5.50 13.99 -20.23
CA LEU A 34 5.64 13.10 -21.38
C LEU A 34 6.60 13.61 -22.46
N ALA A 35 6.96 14.90 -22.43
CA ALA A 35 7.94 15.50 -23.33
C ALA A 35 9.39 15.01 -23.08
N GLY A 36 9.66 14.49 -21.88
CA GLY A 36 11.01 14.17 -21.44
C GLY A 36 11.63 13.01 -22.21
N LYS A 37 12.92 13.15 -22.55
CA LYS A 37 13.71 12.08 -23.18
C LYS A 37 13.83 10.86 -22.26
N HIS A 38 14.15 11.11 -21.00
CA HIS A 38 14.02 10.15 -19.91
C HIS A 38 13.00 10.69 -18.89
N ARG A 39 12.19 9.79 -18.31
CA ARG A 39 10.98 10.14 -17.56
C ARG A 39 11.00 9.37 -16.25
N TYR A 40 11.28 10.08 -15.18
CA TYR A 40 11.51 9.51 -13.86
C TYR A 40 10.34 9.83 -12.92
N LEU A 41 9.87 8.84 -12.18
CA LEU A 41 8.88 9.03 -11.14
C LEU A 41 9.51 8.72 -9.80
N ARG A 42 9.45 9.63 -8.83
CA ARG A 42 9.89 9.33 -7.47
C ARG A 42 8.98 8.26 -6.84
N LYS A 43 9.54 7.38 -6.02
CA LYS A 43 8.77 6.43 -5.20
C LYS A 43 7.62 7.15 -4.47
N TYR A 44 6.42 6.58 -4.57
CA TYR A 44 5.13 7.10 -4.06
C TYR A 44 4.58 8.38 -4.72
N ALA A 45 5.33 9.01 -5.63
CA ALA A 45 4.78 10.09 -6.45
C ALA A 45 3.71 9.54 -7.40
N ARG A 46 2.85 10.42 -7.93
CA ARG A 46 1.73 10.00 -8.77
C ARG A 46 1.53 10.86 -9.99
N ILE A 47 0.99 10.24 -11.03
CA ILE A 47 0.61 10.89 -12.27
C ILE A 47 -0.88 10.64 -12.50
N GLY A 48 -1.66 11.71 -12.65
CA GLY A 48 -3.11 11.64 -12.83
C GLY A 48 -3.55 12.09 -14.20
N PHE A 49 -4.39 11.28 -14.84
CA PHE A 49 -4.91 11.48 -16.18
C PHE A 49 -6.43 11.66 -16.19
N HIS A 50 -6.88 12.56 -17.06
CA HIS A 50 -8.29 12.71 -17.44
C HIS A 50 -8.35 13.32 -18.84
N ALA A 51 -9.51 13.21 -19.52
CA ALA A 51 -9.71 13.88 -20.80
C ALA A 51 -9.77 15.40 -20.58
N TYR A 52 -8.98 16.16 -21.34
CA TYR A 52 -9.11 17.62 -21.33
C TYR A 52 -10.38 18.03 -22.08
N SER A 53 -10.96 19.16 -21.71
CA SER A 53 -12.11 19.75 -22.41
C SER A 53 -11.77 21.05 -23.10
N THR A 54 -12.49 21.35 -24.18
CA THR A 54 -12.46 22.65 -24.84
C THR A 54 -13.68 23.45 -24.38
N PRO A 55 -13.50 24.63 -23.76
CA PRO A 55 -14.62 25.46 -23.34
C PRO A 55 -15.59 25.74 -24.49
N GLY A 56 -16.89 25.50 -24.26
CA GLY A 56 -17.94 25.77 -25.27
C GLY A 56 -18.15 24.66 -26.31
N VAL A 57 -17.41 23.55 -26.24
CA VAL A 57 -17.61 22.37 -27.09
C VAL A 57 -18.16 21.23 -26.24
N GLY A 58 -19.30 20.66 -26.64
CA GLY A 58 -19.86 19.48 -25.98
C GLY A 58 -18.95 18.25 -26.21
N ASP A 59 -18.85 17.37 -25.22
CA ASP A 59 -17.93 16.22 -25.26
C ASP A 59 -18.18 15.31 -26.50
N GLU A 60 -19.41 15.28 -27.03
CA GLU A 60 -19.80 14.54 -28.25
C GLU A 60 -19.19 15.09 -29.55
N TYR A 61 -18.74 16.35 -29.55
CA TYR A 61 -18.13 17.02 -30.71
C TYR A 61 -16.61 17.11 -30.61
N MET A 62 -16.01 16.56 -29.55
CA MET A 62 -14.56 16.60 -29.39
C MET A 62 -13.86 15.51 -30.19
N ASP A 63 -13.05 15.93 -31.16
CA ASP A 63 -12.12 15.06 -31.85
C ASP A 63 -10.75 15.07 -31.15
N PHE A 64 -10.45 13.97 -30.46
CA PHE A 64 -9.18 13.77 -29.80
C PHE A 64 -8.12 13.08 -30.68
N SER A 65 -8.41 12.79 -31.94
CA SER A 65 -7.53 11.97 -32.79
C SER A 65 -6.12 12.55 -32.91
N GLY A 66 -6.01 13.87 -33.08
CA GLY A 66 -4.72 14.58 -33.09
C GLY A 66 -3.94 14.39 -31.79
N ALA A 67 -4.54 14.75 -30.66
CA ALA A 67 -3.87 14.63 -29.36
C ALA A 67 -3.54 13.18 -29.00
N LYS A 68 -4.40 12.22 -29.34
CA LYS A 68 -4.10 10.79 -29.18
C LYS A 68 -2.85 10.40 -29.96
N ASN A 69 -2.73 10.84 -31.21
CA ASN A 69 -1.57 10.55 -32.03
C ASN A 69 -0.31 11.24 -31.50
N ASP A 70 -0.43 12.46 -30.96
CA ASP A 70 0.69 13.17 -30.33
C ASP A 70 1.22 12.43 -29.10
N LEU A 71 0.34 11.90 -28.24
CA LEU A 71 0.74 11.10 -27.09
C LEU A 71 1.38 9.76 -27.52
N VAL A 72 0.86 9.13 -28.58
CA VAL A 72 1.48 7.92 -29.15
C VAL A 72 2.86 8.23 -29.73
N ALA A 73 3.04 9.38 -30.38
CA ALA A 73 4.33 9.83 -30.89
C ALA A 73 5.36 10.11 -29.79
N LEU A 74 4.90 10.36 -28.55
CA LEU A 74 5.73 10.45 -27.34
C LEU A 74 6.10 9.07 -26.76
N GLY A 75 5.76 7.97 -27.45
CA GLY A 75 6.06 6.61 -27.02
C GLY A 75 5.06 6.02 -26.04
N VAL A 76 3.93 6.68 -25.78
CA VAL A 76 2.86 6.12 -24.94
C VAL A 76 2.06 5.10 -25.74
N LYS A 77 1.83 3.92 -25.17
CA LYS A 77 1.10 2.85 -25.85
C LYS A 77 -0.36 3.23 -26.07
N ARG A 78 -0.90 2.85 -27.24
CA ARG A 78 -2.23 3.24 -27.69
C ARG A 78 -3.35 2.87 -26.72
N TYR A 79 -3.31 1.69 -26.11
CA TYR A 79 -4.33 1.27 -25.15
C TYR A 79 -4.43 2.24 -23.97
N PHE A 80 -3.29 2.73 -23.48
CA PHE A 80 -3.25 3.65 -22.35
C PHE A 80 -3.80 5.02 -22.75
N VAL A 81 -3.39 5.51 -23.92
CA VAL A 81 -3.93 6.76 -24.49
C VAL A 81 -5.45 6.67 -24.64
N ASP A 82 -5.97 5.57 -25.18
CA ASP A 82 -7.42 5.40 -25.33
C ASP A 82 -8.15 5.38 -23.97
N GLN A 83 -7.55 4.80 -22.93
CA GLN A 83 -8.08 4.87 -21.56
C GLN A 83 -8.11 6.30 -21.01
N VAL A 84 -7.03 7.09 -21.17
CA VAL A 84 -6.98 8.49 -20.71
C VAL A 84 -8.19 9.30 -21.21
N PHE A 85 -8.53 9.13 -22.49
CA PHE A 85 -9.64 9.86 -23.11
C PHE A 85 -11.03 9.26 -22.81
N GLN A 86 -11.12 8.16 -22.06
CA GLN A 86 -12.38 7.63 -21.51
C GLN A 86 -12.68 8.21 -20.12
N ILE A 87 -11.68 8.77 -19.44
CA ILE A 87 -11.86 9.38 -18.12
C ILE A 87 -12.48 10.77 -18.28
N SER A 88 -13.63 10.99 -17.65
CA SER A 88 -14.32 12.28 -17.64
C SER A 88 -13.42 13.40 -17.13
N LYS A 89 -13.60 14.61 -17.65
CA LYS A 89 -12.88 15.83 -17.21
C LYS A 89 -13.06 16.19 -15.73
N GLU A 90 -14.13 15.67 -15.12
CA GLU A 90 -14.45 15.87 -13.70
C GLU A 90 -13.89 14.75 -12.81
N ASP A 91 -13.41 13.66 -13.42
CA ASP A 91 -12.82 12.52 -12.73
C ASP A 91 -11.28 12.56 -12.89
N MET A 92 -10.58 11.67 -12.19
CA MET A 92 -9.14 11.47 -12.36
C MET A 92 -8.81 10.00 -12.24
N TRP A 93 -7.91 9.52 -13.10
CA TRP A 93 -7.34 8.19 -13.03
C TRP A 93 -5.87 8.27 -12.64
N TYR A 94 -5.47 7.54 -11.59
CA TYR A 94 -4.08 7.41 -11.18
C TYR A 94 -3.62 5.96 -11.37
N PRO A 95 -2.96 5.64 -12.51
CA PRO A 95 -2.44 4.30 -12.76
C PRO A 95 -1.30 3.94 -11.79
N SER A 96 -1.13 2.64 -11.57
CA SER A 96 0.02 2.09 -10.84
C SER A 96 1.34 2.33 -11.57
N ILE A 97 2.45 2.24 -10.85
CA ILE A 97 3.79 2.35 -11.45
C ILE A 97 4.00 1.31 -12.57
N ASP A 98 3.52 0.09 -12.37
CA ASP A 98 3.61 -0.98 -13.37
C ASP A 98 2.83 -0.65 -14.64
N GLU A 99 1.63 -0.06 -14.49
CA GLU A 99 0.83 0.41 -15.63
C GLU A 99 1.54 1.55 -16.37
N LEU A 100 2.11 2.52 -15.63
CA LEU A 100 2.85 3.65 -16.19
C LEU A 100 4.11 3.21 -16.95
N ILE A 101 4.88 2.28 -16.40
CA ILE A 101 6.08 1.72 -17.04
C ILE A 101 5.68 0.88 -18.25
N SER A 102 4.71 -0.02 -18.08
CA SER A 102 4.23 -0.90 -19.16
C SER A 102 3.64 -0.12 -20.32
N ALA A 103 3.01 1.03 -20.06
CA ALA A 103 2.45 1.92 -21.07
C ALA A 103 3.48 2.84 -21.74
N GLY A 104 4.72 2.87 -21.27
CA GLY A 104 5.71 3.83 -21.75
C GLY A 104 5.34 5.26 -21.39
N VAL A 105 4.81 5.49 -20.19
CA VAL A 105 4.61 6.83 -19.61
C VAL A 105 5.79 7.18 -18.71
N VAL A 106 6.19 6.24 -17.85
CA VAL A 106 7.37 6.34 -16.98
C VAL A 106 8.43 5.39 -17.53
N HIS A 107 9.70 5.80 -17.48
CA HIS A 107 10.81 4.93 -17.86
C HIS A 107 11.40 4.22 -16.63
N GLU A 108 11.43 4.89 -15.48
CA GLU A 108 12.02 4.35 -14.26
C GLU A 108 11.40 4.99 -13.00
N GLU A 109 11.17 4.17 -11.98
CA GLU A 109 10.91 4.64 -10.62
C GLU A 109 12.23 4.83 -9.87
N VAL A 110 12.40 5.98 -9.21
CA VAL A 110 13.63 6.35 -8.52
C VAL A 110 13.37 6.68 -7.05
N SER A 111 14.38 6.54 -6.18
CA SER A 111 14.23 6.90 -4.76
C SER A 111 14.08 8.41 -4.54
N GLY A 112 14.59 9.22 -5.47
CA GLY A 112 14.67 10.66 -5.42
C GLY A 112 16.02 11.17 -4.88
N LYS A 113 16.85 10.30 -4.28
CA LYS A 113 18.21 10.63 -3.82
C LYS A 113 19.14 10.94 -4.99
N GLU A 114 18.89 10.33 -6.14
CA GLU A 114 19.66 10.44 -7.38
C GLU A 114 19.65 11.87 -7.93
N PHE A 115 18.56 12.61 -7.68
CA PHE A 115 18.38 13.96 -8.19
C PHE A 115 18.73 15.05 -7.16
N GLN A 116 18.93 14.71 -5.87
CA GLN A 116 19.16 15.66 -4.76
C GLN A 116 18.15 16.83 -4.72
N LEU A 117 16.97 16.65 -5.33
CA LEU A 117 15.91 17.64 -5.37
C LEU A 117 14.97 17.37 -4.20
N ALA A 118 14.75 18.38 -3.35
CA ALA A 118 13.74 18.31 -2.30
C ALA A 118 12.36 18.12 -2.93
N GLY A 119 11.77 16.94 -2.75
CA GLY A 119 10.39 16.68 -3.15
C GLY A 119 9.44 17.20 -2.08
N THR A 120 8.35 17.84 -2.50
CA THR A 120 7.20 18.11 -1.65
C THR A 120 6.30 16.89 -1.65
N ASP A 121 6.13 16.22 -0.50
CA ASP A 121 5.12 15.18 -0.29
C ASP A 121 3.73 15.88 -0.21
N SER A 122 3.18 16.28 -1.36
CA SER A 122 1.98 17.15 -1.43
C SER A 122 0.64 16.39 -1.37
N SER A 123 0.66 15.06 -1.49
CA SER A 123 -0.55 14.22 -1.44
C SER A 123 -0.63 13.44 -0.14
N VAL A 124 -1.80 13.48 0.52
CA VAL A 124 -2.10 12.69 1.73
C VAL A 124 -1.88 11.19 1.46
N LEU A 125 -2.31 10.69 0.30
CA LEU A 125 -2.13 9.29 -0.05
C LEU A 125 -0.65 8.92 -0.26
N THR A 126 0.17 9.84 -0.79
CA THR A 126 1.62 9.64 -0.90
C THR A 126 2.27 9.52 0.48
N HIS A 127 1.82 10.35 1.44
CA HIS A 127 2.26 10.24 2.83
C HIS A 127 1.85 8.90 3.45
N ASP A 128 0.60 8.48 3.30
CA ASP A 128 0.09 7.24 3.88
C ASP A 128 0.78 5.99 3.29
N LEU A 129 1.00 5.94 1.97
CA LEU A 129 1.73 4.84 1.32
C LEU A 129 3.17 4.74 1.82
N LYS A 130 3.83 5.88 1.99
CA LYS A 130 5.19 5.96 2.55
C LYS A 130 5.24 5.50 4.00
N ASP A 131 4.27 5.92 4.81
CA ASP A 131 4.16 5.50 6.21
C ASP A 131 3.85 4.00 6.34
N MET A 132 2.99 3.47 5.47
CA MET A 132 2.70 2.04 5.41
C MET A 132 3.96 1.24 5.07
N ASP A 133 4.69 1.63 4.03
CA ASP A 133 5.92 0.94 3.59
C ASP A 133 7.02 1.03 4.66
N ASN A 134 7.22 2.21 5.27
CA ASN A 134 8.16 2.39 6.37
C ASN A 134 7.82 1.54 7.60
N ASN A 135 6.52 1.41 7.94
CA ASN A 135 6.10 0.57 9.06
C ASN A 135 6.26 -0.91 8.74
N LEU A 136 6.00 -1.31 7.49
CA LEU A 136 6.22 -2.67 7.02
C LEU A 136 7.70 -3.05 7.05
N ASP A 137 8.57 -2.18 6.53
CA ASP A 137 10.03 -2.35 6.57
C ASP A 137 10.53 -2.46 8.01
N LYS A 138 10.02 -1.63 8.92
CA LYS A 138 10.37 -1.72 10.36
C LYS A 138 9.89 -3.01 11.00
N ALA A 139 8.72 -3.51 10.64
CA ALA A 139 8.21 -4.78 11.16
C ALA A 139 9.02 -5.97 10.63
N LEU A 140 9.39 -5.93 9.35
CA LEU A 140 10.18 -6.98 8.69
C LEU A 140 11.63 -7.05 9.15
N ASN A 141 12.22 -5.90 9.50
CA ASN A 141 13.61 -5.79 9.93
C ASN A 141 13.75 -5.55 11.45
N ALA A 142 12.71 -5.86 12.23
CA ALA A 142 12.76 -5.73 13.68
C ALA A 142 13.78 -6.72 14.27
N GLU A 143 14.63 -6.25 15.19
CA GLU A 143 15.64 -7.09 15.85
C GLU A 143 15.12 -7.69 17.18
N SER A 144 13.93 -7.29 17.61
CA SER A 144 13.26 -7.81 18.82
C SER A 144 11.74 -7.86 18.66
N ALA A 145 11.05 -8.67 19.47
CA ALA A 145 9.58 -8.67 19.45
C ALA A 145 8.99 -7.33 19.89
N GLY A 146 9.71 -6.58 20.74
CA GLY A 146 9.35 -5.21 21.13
C GLY A 146 9.31 -4.23 19.96
N GLU A 147 10.34 -4.24 19.12
CA GLU A 147 10.40 -3.39 17.91
C GLU A 147 9.32 -3.77 16.90
N SER A 148 9.08 -5.08 16.71
CA SER A 148 8.02 -5.59 15.85
C SER A 148 6.63 -5.14 16.34
N LEU A 149 6.38 -5.29 17.64
CA LEU A 149 5.13 -4.85 18.27
C LEU A 149 4.89 -3.34 18.12
N ASP A 150 5.94 -2.53 18.26
CA ASP A 150 5.84 -1.08 18.08
C ASP A 150 5.55 -0.69 16.63
N ALA A 151 6.11 -1.41 15.64
CA ALA A 151 5.77 -1.23 14.24
C ALA A 151 4.31 -1.58 13.95
N ILE A 152 3.82 -2.71 14.47
CA ILE A 152 2.44 -3.16 14.34
C ILE A 152 1.46 -2.18 15.02
N LYS A 153 1.79 -1.69 16.22
CA LYS A 153 0.99 -0.68 16.93
C LYS A 153 0.81 0.60 16.10
N ARG A 154 1.90 1.09 15.49
CA ARG A 154 1.85 2.27 14.61
C ARG A 154 0.99 2.01 13.38
N PHE A 155 1.16 0.85 12.74
CA PHE A 155 0.36 0.45 11.58
C PHE A 155 -1.14 0.42 11.90
N ASN A 156 -1.54 -0.25 12.99
CA ASN A 156 -2.95 -0.35 13.38
C ASN A 156 -3.55 1.01 13.76
N LYS A 157 -2.81 1.85 14.50
CA LYS A 157 -3.26 3.20 14.87
C LYS A 157 -3.54 4.07 13.64
N ASN A 158 -2.70 4.00 12.62
CA ASN A 158 -2.90 4.75 11.38
C ASN A 158 -4.14 4.25 10.62
N ALA A 159 -4.39 2.93 10.62
CA ALA A 159 -5.56 2.32 9.98
C ALA A 159 -6.89 2.69 10.65
N GLU A 160 -6.91 2.95 11.97
CA GLU A 160 -8.11 3.34 12.71
C GLU A 160 -8.64 4.72 12.31
N GLY A 161 -7.76 5.70 12.06
CA GLY A 161 -8.14 7.08 11.77
C GLY A 161 -8.87 7.27 10.42
N GLY A 162 -8.67 6.35 9.46
CA GLY A 162 -9.21 6.47 8.11
C GLY A 162 -10.64 5.95 7.94
N VAL A 163 -11.15 5.11 8.85
CA VAL A 163 -12.42 4.39 8.63
C VAL A 163 -13.62 5.32 8.56
N GLU A 164 -13.66 6.37 9.37
CA GLU A 164 -14.80 7.30 9.39
C GLU A 164 -14.92 8.08 8.08
N LEU A 165 -13.79 8.50 7.49
CA LEU A 165 -13.79 9.10 6.17
C LEU A 165 -14.30 8.12 5.10
N LEU A 166 -13.83 6.87 5.15
CA LEU A 166 -14.26 5.85 4.19
C LEU A 166 -15.78 5.56 4.31
N ARG A 167 -16.37 5.60 5.51
CA ARG A 167 -17.82 5.49 5.69
C ARG A 167 -18.60 6.61 5.00
N LEU A 168 -18.07 7.85 5.02
CA LEU A 168 -18.70 8.99 4.35
C LEU A 168 -18.63 8.88 2.81
N LEU A 169 -17.60 8.19 2.31
CA LEU A 169 -17.36 8.00 0.87
C LEU A 169 -18.10 6.79 0.30
N ALA A 170 -18.25 5.71 1.07
CA ALA A 170 -18.86 4.46 0.62
C ALA A 170 -20.35 4.64 0.27
N ARG A 171 -20.71 4.43 -1.00
CA ARG A 171 -22.12 4.51 -1.45
C ARG A 171 -22.63 3.21 -2.05
N SER A 172 -21.75 2.45 -2.70
CA SER A 172 -22.09 1.14 -3.25
C SER A 172 -22.03 0.03 -2.21
N SER A 173 -22.70 -1.10 -2.48
CA SER A 173 -22.62 -2.29 -1.64
C SER A 173 -21.19 -2.81 -1.49
N SER A 174 -20.40 -2.78 -2.58
CA SER A 174 -19.00 -3.19 -2.57
C SER A 174 -18.16 -2.29 -1.66
N SER A 175 -18.35 -0.97 -1.73
CA SER A 175 -17.64 -0.02 -0.88
C SER A 175 -18.04 -0.16 0.58
N ILE A 176 -19.33 -0.32 0.88
CA ILE A 176 -19.82 -0.54 2.25
C ILE A 176 -19.18 -1.81 2.82
N GLN A 177 -19.18 -2.91 2.06
CA GLN A 177 -18.55 -4.16 2.48
C GLN A 177 -17.04 -3.99 2.73
N PHE A 178 -16.34 -3.22 1.89
CA PHE A 178 -14.91 -2.94 2.07
C PHE A 178 -14.66 -2.20 3.40
N VAL A 179 -15.52 -1.23 3.73
CA VAL A 179 -15.40 -0.45 4.97
C VAL A 179 -15.73 -1.29 6.20
N GLU A 180 -16.76 -2.13 6.15
CA GLU A 180 -17.09 -3.07 7.23
C GLU A 180 -15.96 -4.06 7.51
N LEU A 181 -15.36 -4.61 6.45
CA LEU A 181 -14.20 -5.47 6.54
C LEU A 181 -12.99 -4.73 7.13
N THR A 182 -12.81 -3.45 6.78
CA THR A 182 -11.73 -2.62 7.35
C THR A 182 -11.94 -2.37 8.84
N GLN A 183 -13.17 -2.08 9.29
CA GLN A 183 -13.46 -1.96 10.72
C GLN A 183 -13.16 -3.28 11.45
N LYS A 184 -13.64 -4.41 10.92
CA LYS A 184 -13.40 -5.71 11.52
C LYS A 184 -11.91 -6.06 11.58
N GLN A 185 -11.16 -5.70 10.55
CA GLN A 185 -9.70 -5.85 10.52
C GLN A 185 -9.04 -5.04 11.64
N ASN A 186 -9.45 -3.79 11.85
CA ASN A 186 -8.91 -2.94 12.92
C ASN A 186 -9.19 -3.53 14.31
N ASP A 187 -10.41 -4.01 14.55
CA ASP A 187 -10.79 -4.63 15.82
C ASP A 187 -9.95 -5.89 16.11
N LEU A 188 -9.70 -6.72 15.08
CA LEU A 188 -8.82 -7.89 15.20
C LEU A 188 -7.35 -7.48 15.37
N GLY A 189 -6.89 -6.44 14.69
CA GLY A 189 -5.55 -5.88 14.85
C GLY A 189 -5.28 -5.40 16.27
N ALA A 190 -6.26 -4.76 16.92
CA ALA A 190 -6.15 -4.37 18.33
C ALA A 190 -5.99 -5.60 19.25
N ARG A 191 -6.72 -6.68 18.99
CA ARG A 191 -6.56 -7.96 19.71
C ARG A 191 -5.19 -8.57 19.48
N ALA A 192 -4.69 -8.55 18.24
CA ALA A 192 -3.36 -9.04 17.89
C ALA A 192 -2.25 -8.25 18.61
N VAL A 193 -2.39 -6.93 18.72
CA VAL A 193 -1.46 -6.07 19.49
C VAL A 193 -1.45 -6.41 20.98
N ALA A 194 -2.63 -6.72 21.55
CA ALA A 194 -2.71 -7.12 22.96
C ALA A 194 -1.96 -8.44 23.21
N ALA A 195 -2.15 -9.44 22.34
CA ALA A 195 -1.42 -10.71 22.41
C ALA A 195 0.09 -10.52 22.22
N GLY A 196 0.51 -9.72 21.23
CA GLY A 196 1.92 -9.40 21.01
C GLY A 196 2.58 -8.72 22.22
N SER A 197 1.83 -7.93 22.99
CA SER A 197 2.34 -7.33 24.24
C SER A 197 2.64 -8.41 25.30
N MET A 198 1.82 -9.46 25.39
CA MET A 198 2.08 -10.59 26.29
C MET A 198 3.29 -11.41 25.84
N PHE A 199 3.50 -11.58 24.52
CA PHE A 199 4.72 -12.22 24.00
C PHE A 199 5.99 -11.49 24.41
N VAL A 200 6.01 -10.16 24.28
CA VAL A 200 7.15 -9.33 24.70
C VAL A 200 7.42 -9.46 26.20
N GLU A 201 6.39 -9.60 27.03
CA GLU A 201 6.57 -9.83 28.47
C GLU A 201 7.18 -11.21 28.76
N ILE A 202 6.78 -12.24 28.01
CA ILE A 202 7.37 -13.58 28.15
C ILE A 202 8.83 -13.58 27.69
N GLU A 203 9.13 -12.99 26.53
CA GLU A 203 10.50 -12.87 26.00
C GLU A 203 11.42 -12.22 27.03
N LYS A 204 11.01 -11.11 27.63
CA LYS A 204 11.76 -10.44 28.71
C LYS A 204 11.99 -11.31 29.93
N SER A 205 11.02 -12.17 30.28
CA SER A 205 11.17 -13.09 31.40
C SER A 205 12.21 -14.19 31.15
N LEU A 206 12.55 -14.43 29.88
CA LEU A 206 13.52 -15.44 29.44
C LEU A 206 14.93 -14.87 29.20
N GLU A 207 15.11 -13.55 29.09
CA GLU A 207 16.39 -12.90 28.72
C GLU A 207 17.60 -13.30 29.58
N ASN A 208 17.37 -13.69 30.84
CA ASN A 208 18.44 -14.04 31.78
C ASN A 208 18.53 -15.54 32.09
N ILE A 209 17.75 -16.37 31.40
CA ILE A 209 17.75 -17.82 31.60
C ILE A 209 18.65 -18.45 30.53
N ASP A 210 19.59 -19.29 30.96
CA ASP A 210 20.40 -20.07 30.02
C ASP A 210 19.52 -21.13 29.35
N PRO A 211 19.33 -21.10 28.02
CA PRO A 211 18.52 -22.10 27.32
C PRO A 211 19.10 -23.52 27.39
N GLU A 212 20.38 -23.67 27.74
CA GLU A 212 21.05 -24.97 27.96
C GLU A 212 21.24 -25.29 29.46
N THR A 213 20.52 -24.60 30.34
CA THR A 213 20.59 -24.81 31.79
C THR A 213 20.23 -26.24 32.20
N GLU A 214 20.99 -26.78 33.15
CA GLU A 214 20.68 -28.05 33.84
C GLU A 214 20.03 -27.79 35.22
N ASP A 215 19.82 -26.53 35.61
CA ASP A 215 19.15 -26.18 36.87
C ASP A 215 17.66 -26.52 36.78
N GLU A 216 17.19 -27.40 37.67
CA GLU A 216 15.80 -27.86 37.67
C GLU A 216 14.79 -26.71 37.83
N GLY A 217 15.14 -25.67 38.58
CA GLY A 217 14.28 -24.50 38.77
C GLY A 217 14.18 -23.65 37.51
N GLU A 218 15.29 -23.42 36.82
CA GLU A 218 15.30 -22.71 35.53
C GLU A 218 14.58 -23.51 34.44
N LEU A 219 14.75 -24.84 34.40
CA LEU A 219 14.00 -25.73 33.51
C LEU A 219 12.49 -25.66 33.75
N GLU A 220 12.05 -25.64 35.01
CA GLU A 220 10.63 -25.47 35.35
C GLU A 220 10.09 -24.12 34.84
N VAL A 221 10.87 -23.04 34.97
CA VAL A 221 10.49 -21.73 34.43
C VAL A 221 10.38 -21.78 32.90
N LEU A 222 11.35 -22.37 32.20
CA LEU A 222 11.34 -22.52 30.73
C LEU A 222 10.07 -23.24 30.26
N VAL A 223 9.76 -24.39 30.86
CA VAL A 223 8.55 -25.17 30.53
C VAL A 223 7.28 -24.34 30.79
N MET A 224 7.21 -23.66 31.93
CA MET A 224 6.06 -22.82 32.28
C MET A 224 5.87 -21.64 31.31
N GLN A 225 6.94 -21.02 30.82
CA GLN A 225 6.84 -19.97 29.81
C GLN A 225 6.45 -20.54 28.44
N MET A 226 6.97 -21.71 28.07
CA MET A 226 6.61 -22.38 26.81
C MET A 226 5.12 -22.74 26.78
N ILE A 227 4.55 -23.19 27.89
CA ILE A 227 3.10 -23.40 28.06
C ILE A 227 2.33 -22.09 27.84
N LYS A 228 2.79 -20.96 28.39
CA LYS A 228 2.13 -19.67 28.17
C LYS A 228 2.20 -19.23 26.72
N ILE A 229 3.36 -19.38 26.07
CA ILE A 229 3.54 -19.13 24.63
C ILE A 229 2.53 -19.95 23.83
N CYS A 230 2.44 -21.25 24.08
CA CYS A 230 1.51 -22.13 23.39
C CYS A 230 0.04 -21.73 23.61
N ARG A 231 -0.35 -21.28 24.81
CA ARG A 231 -1.70 -20.75 25.05
C ARG A 231 -1.96 -19.47 24.26
N LEU A 232 -1.00 -18.55 24.23
CA LEU A 232 -1.13 -17.31 23.48
C LEU A 232 -1.25 -17.59 21.97
N GLU A 233 -0.38 -18.43 21.42
CA GLU A 233 -0.42 -18.82 20.00
C GLU A 233 -1.74 -19.49 19.62
N ARG A 234 -2.27 -20.37 20.47
CA ARG A 234 -3.56 -21.04 20.25
C ARG A 234 -4.71 -20.05 20.07
N ASP A 235 -4.66 -18.92 20.79
CA ASP A 235 -5.65 -17.85 20.68
C ASP A 235 -5.33 -16.83 19.58
N TYR A 236 -4.05 -16.65 19.26
CA TYR A 236 -3.53 -15.68 18.29
C TYR A 236 -3.70 -16.14 16.84
N ILE A 237 -3.31 -17.38 16.53
CA ILE A 237 -3.36 -17.95 15.17
C ILE A 237 -4.76 -17.82 14.53
N PRO A 238 -5.89 -18.10 15.23
CA PRO A 238 -7.23 -17.88 14.67
C PRO A 238 -7.53 -16.41 14.34
N VAL A 239 -7.02 -15.46 15.14
CA VAL A 239 -7.18 -14.01 14.88
C VAL A 239 -6.44 -13.63 13.60
N MET A 240 -5.19 -14.06 13.45
CA MET A 240 -4.39 -13.79 12.26
C MET A 240 -4.97 -14.44 11.00
N ARG A 241 -5.48 -15.68 11.11
CA ARG A 241 -6.19 -16.34 10.02
C ARG A 241 -7.40 -15.53 9.53
N GLU A 242 -8.17 -14.95 10.46
CA GLU A 242 -9.30 -14.10 10.11
C GLU A 242 -8.86 -12.77 9.48
N ILE A 243 -7.77 -12.16 9.98
CA ILE A 243 -7.17 -10.96 9.36
C ILE A 243 -6.76 -11.23 7.91
N VAL A 244 -6.07 -12.34 7.64
CA VAL A 244 -5.65 -12.74 6.29
C VAL A 244 -6.88 -12.99 5.40
N SER A 245 -7.89 -13.68 5.90
CA SER A 245 -9.17 -13.91 5.19
C SER A 245 -9.90 -12.61 4.84
N ILE A 246 -9.91 -11.63 5.74
CA ILE A 246 -10.46 -10.30 5.49
C ILE A 246 -9.66 -9.58 4.41
N LEU A 247 -8.33 -9.62 4.49
CA LEU A 247 -7.44 -8.99 3.53
C LEU A 247 -7.62 -9.58 2.12
N GLU A 248 -7.82 -10.89 1.98
CA GLU A 248 -8.14 -11.52 0.70
C GLU A 248 -9.44 -10.96 0.08
N LYS A 249 -10.50 -10.85 0.88
CA LYS A 249 -11.78 -10.25 0.45
C LYS A 249 -11.61 -8.78 0.07
N LYS A 250 -10.83 -8.03 0.85
CA LYS A 250 -10.50 -6.62 0.56
C LYS A 250 -9.72 -6.46 -0.73
N VAL A 251 -8.78 -7.36 -1.06
CA VAL A 251 -8.08 -7.33 -2.35
C VAL A 251 -9.07 -7.50 -3.50
N VAL A 252 -10.02 -8.43 -3.40
CA VAL A 252 -11.06 -8.62 -4.44
C VAL A 252 -11.91 -7.35 -4.59
N LEU A 253 -12.43 -6.81 -3.50
CA LEU A 253 -13.25 -5.59 -3.51
C LEU A 253 -12.47 -4.37 -4.02
N SER A 254 -11.18 -4.25 -3.66
CA SER A 254 -10.34 -3.13 -4.08
C SER A 254 -10.11 -3.07 -5.60
N ARG A 255 -10.36 -4.16 -6.33
CA ARG A 255 -10.29 -4.21 -7.80
C ARG A 255 -11.59 -3.82 -8.47
N ASP A 256 -12.69 -3.68 -7.73
CA ASP A 256 -13.96 -3.18 -8.26
C ASP A 256 -13.81 -1.69 -8.64
N PRO A 257 -14.05 -1.30 -9.92
CA PRO A 257 -13.94 0.08 -10.36
C PRO A 257 -14.77 1.06 -9.52
N ILE A 258 -15.91 0.63 -8.97
CA ILE A 258 -16.74 1.46 -8.10
C ILE A 258 -16.05 1.73 -6.77
N VAL A 259 -15.41 0.71 -6.18
CA VAL A 259 -14.63 0.87 -4.95
C VAL A 259 -13.43 1.78 -5.18
N VAL A 260 -12.71 1.59 -6.29
CA VAL A 260 -11.60 2.47 -6.68
C VAL A 260 -12.06 3.92 -6.85
N LYS A 261 -13.21 4.13 -7.49
CA LYS A 261 -13.78 5.47 -7.66
C LYS A 261 -14.21 6.09 -6.33
N GLU A 262 -15.04 5.40 -5.56
CA GLU A 262 -15.64 5.93 -4.33
C GLU A 262 -14.61 6.10 -3.20
N LEU A 263 -13.79 5.08 -2.95
CA LEU A 263 -12.91 5.03 -1.78
C LEU A 263 -11.49 5.47 -2.06
N PHE A 264 -11.00 5.28 -3.29
CA PHE A 264 -9.60 5.55 -3.65
C PHE A 264 -9.45 6.72 -4.61
N ASN A 265 -10.54 7.40 -4.96
CA ASN A 265 -10.55 8.54 -5.88
C ASN A 265 -9.84 8.23 -7.22
N GLY A 266 -10.09 7.04 -7.77
CA GLY A 266 -9.49 6.60 -9.03
C GLY A 266 -8.05 6.08 -8.92
N ASP A 267 -7.49 5.99 -7.70
CA ASP A 267 -6.10 5.58 -7.47
C ASP A 267 -5.97 4.06 -7.27
N THR A 268 -5.36 3.38 -8.25
CA THR A 268 -5.20 1.92 -8.23
C THR A 268 -4.01 1.47 -7.39
N ARG A 269 -3.15 2.38 -6.91
CA ARG A 269 -1.98 2.02 -6.10
C ARG A 269 -2.35 1.43 -4.74
N LEU A 270 -3.51 1.81 -4.20
CA LEU A 270 -4.04 1.22 -2.97
C LEU A 270 -4.35 -0.27 -3.13
N VAL A 271 -4.69 -0.74 -4.33
CA VAL A 271 -4.91 -2.16 -4.62
C VAL A 271 -3.61 -2.95 -4.44
N GLN A 272 -2.50 -2.40 -4.94
CA GLN A 272 -1.17 -3.00 -4.77
C GLN A 272 -0.76 -3.00 -3.30
N ALA A 273 -0.94 -1.87 -2.60
CA ALA A 273 -0.60 -1.77 -1.17
C ALA A 273 -1.37 -2.80 -0.31
N ILE A 274 -2.69 -2.94 -0.51
CA ILE A 274 -3.50 -3.93 0.21
C ILE A 274 -3.05 -5.36 -0.11
N THR A 275 -2.65 -5.62 -1.36
CA THR A 275 -2.12 -6.93 -1.77
C THR A 275 -0.81 -7.26 -1.05
N SER A 276 0.13 -6.31 -1.00
CA SER A 276 1.41 -6.48 -0.28
C SER A 276 1.21 -6.73 1.22
N VAL A 277 0.30 -5.98 1.86
CA VAL A 277 -0.05 -6.22 3.28
C VAL A 277 -0.62 -7.62 3.48
N LYS A 278 -1.52 -8.06 2.60
CA LYS A 278 -2.10 -9.42 2.64
C LYS A 278 -1.01 -10.51 2.52
N ASP A 279 -0.09 -10.38 1.57
CA ASP A 279 0.96 -11.37 1.35
C ASP A 279 1.94 -11.41 2.54
N ASN A 280 2.29 -10.26 3.11
CA ASN A 280 3.11 -10.18 4.31
C ASN A 280 2.44 -10.83 5.54
N GLN A 281 1.18 -10.51 5.81
CA GLN A 281 0.43 -11.05 6.94
C GLN A 281 0.23 -12.57 6.81
N ARG A 282 0.10 -13.09 5.59
CA ARG A 282 0.11 -14.53 5.32
C ARG A 282 1.46 -15.17 5.66
N ALA A 283 2.57 -14.55 5.26
CA ALA A 283 3.89 -15.07 5.57
C ALA A 283 4.16 -15.13 7.09
N ILE A 284 3.70 -14.13 7.85
CA ILE A 284 3.76 -14.10 9.32
C ILE A 284 2.96 -15.25 9.92
N LEU A 285 1.68 -15.38 9.53
CA LEU A 285 0.80 -16.47 9.99
C LEU A 285 1.40 -17.86 9.71
N ASP A 286 1.97 -18.06 8.53
CA ASP A 286 2.60 -19.34 8.17
C ASP A 286 3.82 -19.63 9.06
N GLY A 287 4.54 -18.60 9.51
CA GLY A 287 5.63 -18.69 10.47
C GLY A 287 5.16 -19.13 11.86
N GLU A 288 4.10 -18.50 12.36
CA GLU A 288 3.51 -18.81 13.68
C GLU A 288 2.93 -20.22 13.74
N ILE A 289 2.23 -20.64 12.67
CA ILE A 289 1.73 -22.02 12.58
C ILE A 289 2.87 -23.03 12.65
N ARG A 290 4.00 -22.77 11.98
CA ARG A 290 5.19 -23.63 12.07
C ARG A 290 5.77 -23.62 13.48
N ALA A 291 5.95 -22.45 14.09
CA ALA A 291 6.48 -22.34 15.45
C ALA A 291 5.61 -23.10 16.47
N TYR A 292 4.27 -22.99 16.38
CA TYR A 292 3.34 -23.73 17.22
C TYR A 292 3.48 -25.26 17.07
N GLN A 293 3.73 -25.73 15.85
CA GLN A 293 3.95 -27.15 15.55
C GLN A 293 5.31 -27.63 16.05
N ASP A 294 6.37 -26.85 15.83
CA ASP A 294 7.74 -27.19 16.23
C ASP A 294 7.87 -27.27 17.76
N LEU A 295 7.18 -26.39 18.48
CA LEU A 295 7.08 -26.43 19.95
C LEU A 295 6.17 -27.56 20.47
N SER A 296 5.53 -28.33 19.58
CA SER A 296 4.58 -29.39 19.96
C SER A 296 3.51 -28.89 20.94
N CYS A 297 3.01 -27.67 20.71
CA CYS A 297 2.15 -26.98 21.66
C CYS A 297 0.90 -27.76 22.05
N ASP A 298 0.33 -28.56 21.16
CA ASP A 298 -0.82 -29.40 21.51
C ASP A 298 -0.48 -30.49 22.53
N SER A 299 0.74 -31.06 22.50
CA SER A 299 1.20 -32.01 23.52
C SER A 299 1.39 -31.31 24.87
N LEU A 300 2.14 -30.19 24.86
CA LEU A 300 2.43 -29.41 26.06
C LEU A 300 1.16 -28.94 26.79
N LEU A 301 0.12 -28.58 26.03
CA LEU A 301 -1.14 -28.13 26.59
C LEU A 301 -2.08 -29.27 27.01
N SER A 302 -1.78 -30.51 26.62
CA SER A 302 -2.55 -31.71 27.01
C SER A 302 -2.06 -32.37 28.29
N GLU A 303 -0.83 -32.06 28.71
CA GLU A 303 -0.16 -32.60 29.90
C GLU A 303 -0.52 -31.86 31.21
N ILE A 304 -1.41 -30.86 31.14
CA ILE A 304 -1.82 -29.96 32.23
C ILE A 304 -3.33 -30.06 32.44
#